data_AF-A0A7Y2JKC3-F1
#
_entry.id   AF-A0A7Y2JKC3-F1
#
_cell.length_a   1.000
_cell.length_b   1.000
_cell.length_c   1.000
_cell.angle_alpha   90.00
_cell.angle_beta   90.00
_cell.angle_gamma   90.00
#
_symmetry.space_group_name_H-M   'P 1'
#
loop_
_entity.id
_entity.type
_entity.pdbx_description
1 polymer ?
#
loop_
_entity_poly.entity_id
_entity_poly.type
_entity_poly.pdbx_seq_one_letter_code
_entity_poly.pdbx_strand_id
1 'polypeptide(L)' 'MTSARDILDALVSFPTVSHDTNIPLIDWAEGYLSDNGITAHRQVKADEPAKHALFASVGPDAPGGIVLSGHTDVVPV' A
#
# COMPACT_ATOMS: atom_id res chain seq x y z
N MET A 1 8.96 -8.62 -11.70
CA MET A 1 7.99 -7.53 -11.95
C MET A 1 8.80 -6.26 -12.11
N THR A 2 8.87 -5.70 -13.32
CA THR A 2 9.67 -4.48 -13.56
C THR A 2 8.91 -3.41 -14.32
N SER A 3 7.73 -3.72 -14.91
CA SER A 3 6.90 -2.71 -15.57
C SER A 3 5.81 -2.17 -14.66
N ALA A 4 5.39 -0.92 -14.88
CA ALA A 4 4.23 -0.34 -14.19
C ALA A 4 2.95 -1.16 -14.44
N ARG A 5 2.84 -1.80 -15.61
CA ARG A 5 1.72 -2.69 -15.93
C ARG A 5 1.74 -3.95 -15.06
N ASP A 6 2.90 -4.57 -14.88
CA ASP A 6 3.00 -5.79 -14.04
C ASP A 6 2.63 -5.46 -12.59
N ILE A 7 3.05 -4.30 -12.09
CA ILE A 7 2.70 -3.81 -10.74
C ILE A 7 1.19 -3.61 -10.64
N LEU A 8 0.59 -2.96 -11.64
CA LEU A 8 -0.86 -2.74 -11.67
C LEU A 8 -1.61 -4.09 -11.70
N ASP A 9 -1.17 -5.04 -12.53
CA ASP A 9 -1.77 -6.38 -12.64
C ASP A 9 -1.74 -7.11 -11.28
N ALA A 10 -0.65 -6.98 -10.50
CA ALA A 10 -0.62 -7.50 -9.13
C ALA A 10 -1.59 -6.76 -8.21
N LEU A 11 -1.56 -5.43 -8.18
CA LEU A 11 -2.39 -4.62 -7.28
C LEU A 11 -3.89 -4.87 -7.49
N VAL A 12 -4.34 -4.97 -8.74
CA VAL A 12 -5.77 -5.21 -9.05
C VAL A 12 -6.21 -6.66 -8.85
N SER A 13 -5.27 -7.59 -8.61
CA SER A 13 -5.59 -8.99 -8.32
C SER A 13 -6.12 -9.22 -6.90
N PHE A 14 -5.91 -8.25 -6.00
CA PHE A 14 -6.39 -8.33 -4.62
C PHE A 14 -7.83 -7.76 -4.52
N PRO A 15 -8.80 -8.55 -4.03
CA PRO A 15 -10.18 -8.08 -3.87
C PRO A 15 -10.33 -7.25 -2.58
N THR A 16 -10.01 -5.97 -2.66
CA THR A 16 -10.03 -5.03 -1.52
C THR A 16 -11.36 -4.27 -1.40
N VAL A 17 -12.48 -4.97 -1.50
CA VAL A 17 -13.81 -4.34 -1.36
C VAL A 17 -13.90 -3.63 0.00
N SER A 18 -14.56 -2.47 0.06
CA SER A 18 -14.51 -1.55 1.20
C SER A 18 -14.92 -2.17 2.53
N HIS A 19 -15.78 -3.20 2.56
CA HIS A 19 -16.13 -3.93 3.78
C HIS A 19 -15.24 -5.16 4.09
N ASP A 20 -14.35 -5.55 3.17
CA ASP A 20 -13.46 -6.71 3.30
C ASP A 20 -12.05 -6.30 3.75
N THR A 21 -11.19 -7.26 4.10
CA THR A 21 -9.80 -6.94 4.46
C THR A 21 -8.98 -6.43 3.27
N ASN A 22 -8.03 -5.52 3.52
CA ASN A 22 -7.01 -5.14 2.53
C ASN A 22 -5.62 -5.69 2.85
N ILE A 23 -5.48 -6.47 3.93
CA ILE A 23 -4.19 -6.93 4.46
C ILE A 23 -3.33 -7.62 3.40
N PRO A 24 -3.84 -8.53 2.54
CA PRO A 24 -3.02 -9.18 1.52
C PRO A 24 -2.36 -8.20 0.54
N LEU A 25 -3.07 -7.14 0.13
CA LEU A 25 -2.49 -6.10 -0.73
C LEU A 25 -1.40 -5.32 0.03
N ILE A 26 -1.66 -4.98 1.29
CA ILE A 26 -0.70 -4.23 2.12
C ILE A 26 0.57 -5.05 2.37
N ASP A 27 0.44 -6.36 2.63
CA ASP A 27 1.58 -7.27 2.78
C ASP A 27 2.42 -7.34 1.49
N TRP A 28 1.76 -7.44 0.34
CA TRP A 28 2.44 -7.42 -0.96
C TRP A 28 3.17 -6.09 -1.21
N ALA A 29 2.53 -4.96 -0.94
CA ALA A 29 3.12 -3.64 -1.14
C ALA A 29 4.30 -3.37 -0.20
N GLU A 30 4.19 -3.76 1.08
CA GLU A 30 5.28 -3.67 2.06
C GLU A 30 6.48 -4.54 1.66
N GLY A 31 6.22 -5.77 1.20
CA GLY A 31 7.26 -6.65 0.67
C GLY A 31 7.94 -6.07 -0.57
N TYR A 32 7.17 -5.57 -1.53
CA TYR A 32 7.71 -4.92 -2.73
C TYR A 32 8.61 -3.72 -2.40
N LEU A 33 8.20 -2.88 -1.44
CA LEU A 33 9.02 -1.75 -0.99
C LEU A 33 10.30 -2.24 -0.28
N SER A 34 10.18 -3.25 0.58
CA SER A 34 11.32 -3.83 1.31
C SER A 34 12.35 -4.45 0.38
N ASP A 35 11.93 -5.16 -0.66
CA ASP A 35 12.79 -5.74 -1.70
C ASP A 35 13.57 -4.66 -2.48
N ASN A 36 13.08 -3.41 -2.48
CA ASN A 36 13.74 -2.25 -3.06
C ASN A 36 14.50 -1.39 -2.03
N GLY A 37 14.67 -1.89 -0.79
CA GLY A 37 15.38 -1.19 0.27
C GLY A 37 14.64 0.00 0.87
N ILE A 38 13.31 0.08 0.67
CA ILE A 38 12.46 1.14 1.20
C ILE A 38 11.73 0.63 2.44
N THR A 39 11.95 1.27 3.58
CA THR A 39 11.21 0.96 4.81
C THR A 39 9.80 1.55 4.71
N ALA A 40 8.79 0.68 4.88
CA ALA A 40 7.41 1.07 5.01
C ALA A 40 6.96 1.05 6.48
N HIS A 41 5.98 1.88 6.80
CA HIS A 41 5.36 2.02 8.10
C HIS A 41 3.87 1.69 7.96
N ARG A 42 3.47 0.60 8.59
CA ARG A 42 2.08 0.13 8.61
C ARG A 42 1.31 0.80 9.75
N GLN A 43 0.09 1.25 9.45
CA GLN A 43 -0.85 1.76 10.44
C GLN A 43 -2.14 0.94 10.40
N VAL A 44 -2.50 0.34 11.54
CA VAL A 44 -3.77 -0.38 11.70
C VAL A 44 -4.87 0.62 12.02
N LYS A 45 -6.01 0.54 11.32
CA LYS A 45 -7.19 1.35 11.62
C LYS A 45 -7.86 0.82 12.89
N ALA A 46 -7.94 1.65 13.94
CA ALA A 46 -8.34 1.21 15.28
C ALA A 46 -9.78 0.69 15.36
N ASP A 47 -10.70 1.30 14.61
CA ASP A 47 -12.11 0.95 14.50
C ASP A 47 -12.38 -0.16 13.47
N GLU A 48 -11.42 -0.44 12.58
CA GLU A 48 -11.51 -1.50 11.57
C GLU A 48 -10.16 -2.23 11.45
N PRO A 49 -9.80 -3.13 12.39
CA PRO A 49 -8.47 -3.77 12.42
C PRO A 49 -8.12 -4.61 11.18
N ALA A 50 -9.10 -4.91 10.33
CA ALA A 50 -8.89 -5.60 9.05
C ALA A 50 -8.42 -4.66 7.92
N LYS A 51 -8.30 -3.36 8.19
CA LYS A 51 -7.90 -2.30 7.25
C LYS A 51 -6.61 -1.65 7.72
N HIS A 52 -5.57 -1.76 6.90
CA HIS A 52 -4.27 -1.16 7.17
C HIS A 52 -3.94 -0.08 6.14
N ALA A 53 -3.29 0.99 6.58
CA ALA A 53 -2.63 1.96 5.73
C ALA A 53 -1.12 1.68 5.70
N LEU A 54 -0.45 2.12 4.63
CA LEU A 54 0.98 2.00 4.45
C LEU A 54 1.58 3.35 4.09
N PHE A 55 2.64 3.74 4.78
CA PHE A 55 3.39 4.96 4.51
C PHE A 55 4.85 4.62 4.28
N ALA A 56 5.46 5.18 3.24
CA ALA A 56 6.88 5.04 2.97
C ALA A 56 7.44 6.38 2.50
N SER A 57 8.71 6.63 2.83
CA SER A 57 9.43 7.83 2.41
C SER A 57 10.74 7.43 1.76
N VAL A 58 11.11 8.12 0.69
CA VAL A 58 12.38 7.93 -0.02
C VAL A 58 13.06 9.29 -0.14
N GLY A 59 14.29 9.38 0.35
CA GLY A 59 15.05 10.61 0.38
C GLY A 59 15.63 10.92 1.77
N PRO A 60 16.29 12.08 1.92
CA PRO A 60 16.85 12.49 3.19
C PRO A 60 15.77 12.85 4.20
N ASP A 61 16.07 12.66 5.49
CA ASP A 61 15.27 13.19 6.60
C ASP A 61 15.50 14.71 6.72
N ALA A 62 14.76 15.48 5.92
CA ALA A 62 14.89 16.93 5.83
C ALA A 62 13.52 17.59 5.55
N PRO A 63 13.34 18.89 5.90
CA PRO A 63 12.10 19.60 5.62
C PRO A 63 11.77 19.70 4.12
N GLY A 64 10.49 19.55 3.80
CA GLY A 64 9.97 19.63 2.42
C GLY A 64 9.80 18.24 1.78
N GLY A 65 9.19 18.21 0.59
CA GLY A 65 8.95 16.98 -0.16
C GLY A 65 7.66 16.98 -0.96
N ILE A 66 7.39 15.86 -1.62
CA ILE A 66 6.14 15.60 -2.35
C ILE A 66 5.48 14.38 -1.71
N VAL A 67 4.21 14.49 -1.36
CA VAL A 67 3.40 13.36 -0.88
C VAL A 67 2.52 12.88 -2.03
N LEU A 68 2.71 11.63 -2.42
CA LEU A 68 1.80 10.91 -3.30
C LEU A 68 0.87 10.07 -2.43
N SER A 69 -0.43 10.21 -2.64
CA SER A 69 -1.45 9.52 -1.84
C SER A 69 -2.47 8.86 -2.74
N GLY A 70 -2.99 7.72 -2.29
CA GLY A 70 -4.04 6.94 -2.92
C GLY A 70 -4.68 6.02 -1.90
N HIS A 71 -5.81 5.42 -2.28
CA HIS A 71 -6.52 4.44 -1.45
C HIS A 71 -6.50 3.07 -2.13
N THR A 72 -6.55 2.01 -1.33
CA THR A 72 -6.44 0.62 -1.82
C THR A 72 -7.80 -0.07 -1.92
N ASP A 73 -8.84 0.51 -1.34
CA ASP A 73 -10.19 -0.05 -1.29
C ASP A 73 -11.03 0.31 -2.52
N VAL A 74 -11.97 -0.57 -2.86
CA VAL A 74 -12.92 -0.40 -3.96
C VAL A 74 -14.36 -0.62 -3.51
N VAL A 75 -15.33 -0.14 -4.29
CA VAL A 75 -16.76 -0.36 -4.03
C VAL A 75 -17.21 -1.74 -4.53
N PRO A 76 -18.29 -2.32 -3.96
CA PRO A 76 -18.91 -3.52 -4.50
C PRO A 76 -19.40 -3.35 -5.95
N VAL A 77 -19.45 -4.45 -6.71
CA VAL A 77 -19.99 -4.54 -8.09
C VAL A 77 -21.29 -5.31 -8.14
#